data_AF-W0T7T5-F1
#
_entry.id   AF-W0T7T5-F1
#
_cell.length_a   1.000
_cell.length_b   1.000
_cell.length_c   1.000
_cell.angle_alpha   90.00
_cell.angle_beta   90.00
_cell.angle_gamma   90.00
#
_symmetry.space_group_name_H-M   'P 1'
#
loop_
_entity.id
_entity.type
_entity.pdbx_description
1 polymer ?
#
loop_
_entity_poly.entity_id
_entity_poly.type
_entity_poly.pdbx_seq_one_letter_code
_entity_poly.pdbx_strand_id
1 'polypeptide(L)'
;MADKFPELEDESVQDNFVANDGDDTDFLRREAEILGDEFKTEQDSELLTQEDDSDSKTLGTSVNEADAIAAASYKEQDNSNNSTGEVEEPSVPAGVDDEEEEEFGELESSHVPAPISRGDSEALKNWKERRELEIAERDQAEEKAKAELQEEAAKHMDDFYENYNIKKHQGIEETRKEAEEFLASIHGFASQDLSVWDKALQLINLEDADIVDGRDRSKFKEILQRLKGNNSAPGAAGKAE
;
A
#
# COMPACT_ATOMS: atom_id res chain seq x y z
N MET A 1 -16.35 7.15 -18.27
CA MET A 1 -14.92 6.77 -18.39
C MET A 1 -14.48 5.81 -17.28
N ALA A 2 -15.41 5.23 -16.51
CA ALA A 2 -15.10 4.27 -15.45
C ALA A 2 -14.93 2.82 -15.94
N ASP A 3 -15.43 2.47 -17.14
CA ASP A 3 -15.40 1.11 -17.68
C ASP A 3 -14.04 0.66 -18.30
N LYS A 4 -12.93 1.26 -17.85
CA LYS A 4 -11.58 1.01 -18.40
C LYS A 4 -10.57 0.46 -17.41
N PHE A 5 -11.00 0.15 -16.20
CA PHE A 5 -10.16 -0.50 -15.20
C PHE A 5 -10.81 -1.82 -14.78
N PRO A 6 -10.11 -2.96 -14.93
CA PRO A 6 -10.52 -4.22 -14.33
C PRO A 6 -10.54 -4.08 -12.81
N GLU A 7 -11.54 -4.66 -12.16
CA GLU A 7 -11.59 -4.77 -10.69
C GLU A 7 -10.39 -5.61 -10.22
N LEU A 8 -9.64 -5.10 -9.25
CA LEU A 8 -8.51 -5.80 -8.65
C LEU A 8 -9.09 -6.88 -7.72
N GLU A 9 -8.78 -8.16 -8.00
CA GLU A 9 -9.00 -9.24 -7.04
C GLU A 9 -8.07 -9.05 -5.83
N ASP A 10 -8.62 -9.27 -4.63
CA ASP A 10 -7.95 -9.18 -3.33
C ASP A 10 -6.74 -10.13 -3.25
N GLU A 11 -5.58 -9.68 -3.72
CA GLU A 11 -4.31 -10.36 -3.48
C GLU A 11 -3.55 -9.58 -2.40
N SER A 12 -3.44 -10.20 -1.23
CA SER A 12 -2.80 -9.65 -0.04
C SER A 12 -1.40 -9.11 -0.34
N VAL A 13 -1.30 -7.79 -0.46
CA VAL A 13 -0.01 -7.08 -0.55
C VAL A 13 0.68 -7.24 0.80
N GLN A 14 1.64 -8.15 0.87
CA GLN A 14 2.58 -8.22 1.98
C GLN A 14 3.42 -6.93 1.97
N ASP A 15 3.09 -6.06 2.91
CA ASP A 15 3.77 -4.80 3.16
C ASP A 15 5.20 -5.09 3.65
N ASN A 16 6.17 -4.96 2.75
CA ASN A 16 7.58 -5.02 3.10
C ASN A 16 8.08 -3.59 3.31
N PHE A 17 7.50 -2.91 4.31
CA PHE A 17 7.99 -1.64 4.82
C PHE A 17 9.36 -1.87 5.46
N VAL A 18 10.39 -1.25 4.90
CA VAL A 18 11.72 -1.21 5.50
C VAL A 18 11.60 -0.41 6.80
N ALA A 19 11.58 -1.11 7.93
CA ALA A 19 11.73 -0.51 9.25
C ALA A 19 13.12 0.14 9.32
N ASN A 20 13.21 1.40 8.94
CA ASN A 20 14.31 2.26 9.32
C ASN A 20 14.11 2.60 10.80
N ASP A 21 15.18 2.52 11.58
CA ASP A 21 15.25 2.66 13.04
C ASP A 21 14.14 3.51 13.67
N GLY A 22 13.47 2.94 14.69
CA GLY A 22 12.33 3.53 15.41
C GLY A 22 12.60 4.88 16.09
N ASP A 23 13.85 5.34 16.08
CA ASP A 23 14.28 6.62 16.66
C ASP A 23 13.83 7.83 15.81
N ASP A 24 13.61 7.66 14.50
CA ASP A 24 13.19 8.76 13.61
C ASP A 24 11.68 9.08 13.68
N THR A 25 10.88 8.17 14.24
CA THR A 25 9.42 8.32 14.34
C THR A 25 8.95 8.98 15.65
N ASP A 26 9.82 9.07 16.66
CA ASP A 26 9.52 9.72 17.93
C ASP A 26 9.88 11.21 17.89
N PHE A 27 8.95 11.97 17.32
CA PHE A 27 9.02 13.44 17.20
C PHE A 27 9.31 14.13 18.54
N LEU A 28 8.79 13.62 19.66
CA LEU A 28 8.93 14.26 20.97
C LEU A 28 10.34 14.09 21.55
N ARG A 29 10.96 12.92 21.37
CA ARG A 29 12.35 12.69 21.79
C ARG A 29 13.33 13.53 20.99
N ARG A 30 13.14 13.63 19.68
CA ARG A 30 14.02 14.43 18.80
C ARG A 30 13.98 15.92 19.13
N GLU A 31 12.79 16.49 19.29
CA GLU A 31 12.66 17.90 19.67
C GLU A 31 13.18 18.16 21.08
N ALA A 32 12.99 17.23 22.02
CA ALA A 32 13.54 17.33 23.37
C ALA A 32 15.08 17.36 23.40
N GLU A 33 15.75 16.62 22.51
CA GLU A 33 17.22 16.66 22.39
C GLU A 33 17.71 17.99 21.80
N ILE A 34 16.97 18.56 20.84
CA ILE A 34 17.30 19.85 20.20
C ILE A 34 17.08 21.03 21.16
N LEU A 35 16.02 20.99 21.98
CA LEU A 35 15.64 22.08 22.89
C LEU A 35 16.36 22.05 24.24
N GLY A 36 16.88 20.89 24.67
CA GLY A 36 17.68 20.74 25.89
C GLY A 36 16.88 20.77 27.21
N ASP A 37 17.59 20.90 28.34
CA ASP A 37 17.02 20.75 29.69
C ASP A 37 16.26 22.00 30.21
N GLU A 38 16.29 23.13 29.49
CA GLU A 38 15.74 24.40 29.96
C GLU A 38 14.19 24.45 29.96
N PHE A 39 13.54 23.53 29.25
CA PHE A 39 12.07 23.45 29.14
C PHE A 39 11.48 22.17 29.74
N LYS A 40 12.30 21.30 30.35
CA LYS A 40 11.81 20.04 30.93
C LYS A 40 10.94 20.32 32.15
N THR A 41 9.70 19.83 32.11
CA THR A 41 8.81 19.82 33.26
C THR A 41 8.79 18.44 33.94
N GLU A 42 8.38 18.35 35.20
CA GLU A 42 8.31 17.06 35.94
C GLU A 42 7.36 16.04 35.26
N GLN A 43 6.42 16.53 34.44
CA GLN A 43 5.43 15.74 33.70
C GLN A 43 6.00 15.15 32.40
N ASP A 44 6.99 15.78 31.78
CA ASP A 44 7.59 15.30 30.52
C ASP A 44 8.37 14.00 30.72
N SER A 45 8.87 13.75 31.94
CA SER A 45 9.54 12.50 32.30
C SER A 45 8.64 11.28 32.12
N GLU A 46 7.34 11.37 32.42
CA GLU A 46 6.40 10.25 32.24
C GLU A 46 6.10 9.99 30.76
N LEU A 47 6.08 11.03 29.92
CA LEU A 47 5.81 10.92 28.49
C LEU A 47 7.01 10.42 27.68
N LEU A 48 8.23 10.87 28.03
CA LEU A 48 9.46 10.47 27.32
C LEU A 48 9.93 9.06 27.67
N THR A 49 9.58 8.56 28.88
CA THR A 49 9.97 7.23 29.37
C THR A 49 8.96 6.13 29.05
N GLN A 50 7.84 6.46 28.41
CA GLN A 50 6.84 5.49 28.00
C GLN A 50 7.32 4.72 26.76
N GLU A 51 8.30 3.83 26.98
CA GLU A 51 8.61 2.73 26.08
C GLU A 51 7.51 1.68 26.21
N ASP A 52 6.76 1.46 25.12
CA ASP A 52 6.09 0.21 24.74
C ASP A 52 5.56 -0.71 25.86
N ASP A 53 4.73 -0.20 26.77
CA ASP A 53 3.85 -1.03 27.59
C ASP A 53 2.37 -0.78 27.22
N SER A 54 1.73 -1.88 26.85
CA SER A 54 0.46 -2.02 26.14
C SER A 54 -0.76 -1.39 26.86
N ASP A 55 -1.84 -1.17 26.10
CA ASP A 55 -3.20 -0.75 26.53
C ASP A 55 -3.46 0.76 26.73
N SER A 56 -3.40 1.53 25.62
CA SER A 56 -4.24 2.73 25.50
C SER A 56 -5.67 2.32 25.14
N LYS A 57 -6.48 2.26 26.20
CA LYS A 57 -7.91 2.03 26.25
C LYS A 57 -8.66 2.97 25.29
N THR A 58 -8.90 2.50 24.06
CA THR A 58 -9.80 3.15 23.11
C THR A 58 -11.24 2.96 23.60
N LEU A 59 -11.84 4.06 24.03
CA LEU A 59 -13.25 4.16 24.36
C LEU A 59 -14.04 4.25 23.04
N GLY A 60 -14.56 3.12 22.55
CA GLY A 60 -15.55 3.15 21.46
C GLY A 60 -15.63 1.89 20.62
N THR A 61 -16.40 0.91 21.10
CA THR A 61 -17.12 -0.14 20.34
C THR A 61 -16.33 -0.91 19.28
N SER A 62 -16.01 -2.15 19.63
CA SER A 62 -15.67 -3.22 18.68
C SER A 62 -16.81 -3.43 17.68
N VAL A 63 -16.68 -2.83 16.50
CA VAL A 63 -17.41 -3.24 15.30
C VAL A 63 -16.33 -3.59 14.28
N ASN A 64 -16.49 -4.74 13.65
CA ASN A 64 -15.57 -5.24 12.63
C ASN A 64 -15.26 -4.14 11.61
N GLU A 65 -13.98 -3.98 11.31
CA GLU A 65 -13.41 -2.94 10.44
C GLU A 65 -14.06 -2.90 9.04
N ALA A 66 -14.68 -4.01 8.61
CA ALA A 66 -15.46 -4.11 7.39
C ALA A 66 -16.76 -3.28 7.36
N ASP A 67 -17.42 -3.03 8.50
CA ASP A 67 -18.69 -2.26 8.54
C ASP A 67 -18.47 -0.74 8.57
N ALA A 68 -17.31 -0.28 9.05
CA ALA A 68 -16.99 1.16 9.11
C ALA A 68 -16.72 1.77 7.71
N ILE A 69 -16.17 0.96 6.80
CA ILE A 69 -15.87 1.36 5.42
C ILE A 69 -17.15 1.47 4.58
N ALA A 70 -18.15 0.62 4.87
CA ALA A 70 -19.46 0.65 4.21
C ALA A 70 -20.30 1.89 4.61
N ALA A 71 -20.13 2.42 5.82
CA ALA A 71 -20.86 3.61 6.28
C ALA A 71 -20.25 4.94 5.77
N ALA A 72 -18.97 4.94 5.38
CA ALA A 72 -18.27 6.11 4.86
C ALA A 72 -18.40 6.28 3.34
N SER A 73 -18.84 5.24 2.62
CA SER A 73 -19.07 5.30 1.18
C SER A 73 -20.52 5.69 0.88
N TYR A 74 -20.69 6.82 0.18
CA TYR A 74 -21.94 7.43 -0.30
C TYR A 74 -22.74 8.29 0.70
N LYS A 75 -22.35 9.57 0.79
CA LYS A 75 -23.30 10.69 0.75
C LYS A 75 -22.97 11.58 -0.45
N GLU A 76 -23.77 11.48 -1.50
CA GLU A 76 -23.78 12.42 -2.62
C GLU A 76 -24.22 13.80 -2.12
N GLN A 77 -23.36 14.81 -2.21
CA GLN A 77 -23.79 16.20 -2.19
C GLN A 77 -24.17 16.61 -3.62
N ASP A 78 -25.48 16.65 -3.87
CA ASP A 78 -26.09 17.27 -5.04
C ASP A 78 -25.78 18.78 -5.06
N ASN A 79 -25.04 19.21 -6.07
CA ASN A 79 -24.77 20.63 -6.33
C ASN A 79 -25.53 21.08 -7.58
N SER A 80 -26.84 21.25 -7.42
CA SER A 80 -27.68 22.03 -8.33
C SER A 80 -28.03 23.36 -7.67
N ASN A 81 -27.40 24.46 -8.13
CA ASN A 81 -28.11 25.63 -8.65
C ASN A 81 -27.15 26.80 -8.92
N ASN A 82 -26.96 27.06 -10.21
CA ASN A 82 -26.65 28.38 -10.74
C ASN A 82 -27.89 29.28 -10.60
N SER A 83 -27.77 30.44 -9.91
CA SER A 83 -28.50 31.66 -10.30
C SER A 83 -27.96 32.89 -9.55
N THR A 84 -27.31 33.77 -10.30
CA THR A 84 -27.49 35.22 -10.33
C THR A 84 -28.11 35.92 -9.11
N GLY A 85 -27.37 36.91 -8.59
CA GLY A 85 -27.98 38.19 -8.20
C GLY A 85 -27.76 38.64 -6.75
N GLU A 86 -27.13 39.81 -6.66
CA GLU A 86 -27.32 40.84 -5.63
C GLU A 86 -26.60 40.71 -4.28
N VAL A 87 -25.93 41.81 -3.99
CA VAL A 87 -25.24 42.22 -2.78
C VAL A 87 -26.30 42.67 -1.77
N GLU A 88 -26.26 42.22 -0.51
CA GLU A 88 -26.61 43.01 0.68
C GLU A 88 -26.45 42.23 2.01
N GLU A 89 -25.75 42.89 2.93
CA GLU A 89 -25.61 42.82 4.41
C GLU A 89 -25.96 41.56 5.25
N PRO A 90 -25.07 41.14 6.18
CA PRO A 90 -25.44 40.25 7.27
C PRO A 90 -26.07 41.02 8.45
N SER A 91 -27.33 40.71 8.71
CA SER A 91 -28.12 41.13 9.87
C SER A 91 -27.70 40.36 11.14
N VAL A 92 -27.53 41.10 12.24
CA VAL A 92 -27.26 40.58 13.60
C VAL A 92 -28.42 39.76 14.19
N PRO A 93 -28.18 38.63 14.88
CA PRO A 93 -29.21 37.98 15.68
C PRO A 93 -29.24 38.52 17.12
N ALA A 94 -30.44 38.91 17.56
CA ALA A 94 -30.73 39.50 18.85
C ALA A 94 -30.80 38.47 19.99
N GLY A 95 -30.05 38.75 21.05
CA GLY A 95 -30.50 38.86 22.45
C GLY A 95 -31.16 37.66 23.14
N VAL A 96 -30.48 37.12 24.15
CA VAL A 96 -31.06 36.78 25.45
C VAL A 96 -30.06 37.19 26.54
N ASP A 97 -30.49 38.13 27.39
CA ASP A 97 -29.90 38.51 28.68
C ASP A 97 -29.80 37.31 29.62
N ASP A 98 -28.65 37.13 30.27
CA ASP A 98 -28.63 37.01 31.72
C ASP A 98 -27.28 37.47 32.26
N GLU A 99 -27.35 38.37 33.23
CA GLU A 99 -26.26 39.05 33.91
C GLU A 99 -25.55 38.04 34.83
N GLU A 100 -24.22 37.89 34.76
CA GLU A 100 -23.31 37.87 35.92
C GLU A 100 -21.87 38.12 35.44
N GLU A 101 -21.21 39.03 36.14
CA GLU A 101 -19.85 39.53 35.94
C GLU A 101 -18.80 38.42 36.08
N GLU A 102 -17.83 38.34 35.16
CA GLU A 102 -16.43 38.02 35.51
C GLU A 102 -15.51 38.66 34.46
N GLU A 103 -15.05 39.85 34.84
CA GLU A 103 -13.80 40.53 34.56
C GLU A 103 -12.67 39.66 33.93
N PHE A 104 -12.70 39.48 32.61
CA PHE A 104 -11.53 39.03 31.83
C PHE A 104 -11.02 40.17 30.94
N GLY A 105 -9.95 40.81 31.40
CA GLY A 105 -9.32 42.03 30.90
C GLY A 105 -9.42 42.29 29.40
N GLU A 106 -10.13 43.36 29.08
CA GLU A 106 -10.08 44.10 27.83
C GLU A 106 -8.62 44.55 27.58
N LEU A 107 -7.92 43.84 26.71
CA LEU A 107 -6.64 44.30 26.16
C LEU A 107 -6.92 45.59 25.41
N GLU A 108 -6.62 46.72 26.04
CA GLU A 108 -6.61 48.04 25.43
C GLU A 108 -5.91 47.94 24.06
N SER A 109 -6.71 48.04 23.02
CA SER A 109 -6.24 48.23 21.64
C SER A 109 -5.46 49.53 21.59
N SER A 110 -4.16 49.47 21.87
CA SER A 110 -3.25 50.59 21.71
C SER A 110 -3.16 50.93 20.23
N HIS A 111 -3.93 51.94 19.83
CA HIS A 111 -3.68 52.87 18.74
C HIS A 111 -2.51 52.47 17.83
N VAL A 112 -2.79 51.80 16.71
CA VAL A 112 -1.82 51.68 15.61
C VAL A 112 -1.67 53.10 15.04
N PRO A 113 -0.53 53.81 15.24
CA PRO A 113 -0.37 55.10 14.61
C PRO A 113 -0.39 54.89 13.09
N ALA A 114 -1.16 55.73 12.39
CA ALA A 114 -1.19 55.76 10.93
C ALA A 114 0.24 55.73 10.36
N PRO A 115 0.50 54.96 9.27
CA PRO A 115 1.85 54.78 8.76
C PRO A 115 2.44 56.13 8.38
N ILE A 116 3.39 56.60 9.19
CA ILE A 116 4.18 57.78 8.86
C ILE A 116 5.04 57.34 7.68
N SER A 117 4.63 57.67 6.46
CA SER A 117 5.37 57.44 5.22
C SER A 117 6.65 58.29 5.19
N ARG A 118 7.60 57.95 6.06
CA ARG A 118 9.00 58.35 5.93
C ARG A 118 9.55 57.50 4.79
N GLY A 119 9.84 58.13 3.65
CA GLY A 119 10.23 57.42 2.43
C GLY A 119 11.25 56.31 2.72
N ASP A 120 10.99 55.12 2.19
CA ASP A 120 11.78 53.90 2.42
C ASP A 120 13.27 54.23 2.43
N SER A 121 13.92 53.94 3.55
CA SER A 121 15.37 54.15 3.69
C SER A 121 16.11 53.32 2.64
N GLU A 122 17.25 53.82 2.15
CA GLU A 122 18.06 53.11 1.16
C GLU A 122 18.46 51.70 1.64
N ALA A 123 18.63 51.52 2.95
CA ALA A 123 18.88 50.22 3.57
C ALA A 123 17.71 49.24 3.39
N LEU A 124 16.45 49.71 3.53
CA LEU A 124 15.27 48.88 3.30
C LEU A 124 15.13 48.49 1.82
N LYS A 125 15.47 49.38 0.90
CA LYS A 125 15.45 49.09 -0.54
C LYS A 125 16.48 48.01 -0.90
N ASN A 126 17.73 48.17 -0.46
CA ASN A 126 18.79 47.20 -0.70
C ASN A 126 18.48 45.83 -0.05
N TRP A 127 17.85 45.82 1.12
CA TRP A 127 17.43 44.57 1.76
C TRP A 127 16.30 43.88 0.99
N LYS A 128 15.28 44.62 0.54
CA LYS A 128 14.20 44.08 -0.30
C LYS A 128 14.76 43.48 -1.59
N GLU A 129 15.64 44.19 -2.28
CA GLU A 129 16.29 43.72 -3.51
C GLU A 129 17.10 42.43 -3.27
N ARG A 130 17.88 42.35 -2.19
CA ARG A 130 18.64 41.15 -1.85
C ARG A 130 17.74 39.96 -1.52
N ARG A 131 16.66 40.20 -0.77
CA ARG A 131 15.67 39.17 -0.42
C ARG A 131 14.93 38.67 -1.65
N GLU A 132 14.55 39.56 -2.55
CA GLU A 132 13.88 39.19 -3.80
C GLU A 132 14.78 38.30 -4.67
N LEU A 133 16.07 38.62 -4.76
CA LEU A 133 17.05 37.80 -5.47
C LEU A 133 17.20 36.40 -4.83
N GLU A 134 17.29 36.32 -3.51
CA GLU A 134 17.39 35.05 -2.78
C GLU A 134 16.12 34.20 -2.94
N ILE A 135 14.94 34.83 -2.88
CA ILE A 135 13.66 34.15 -3.14
C ILE A 135 13.61 33.63 -4.57
N ALA A 136 14.00 34.45 -5.55
CA ALA A 136 14.01 34.03 -6.95
C ALA A 136 14.98 32.87 -7.22
N GLU A 137 16.14 32.85 -6.58
CA GLU A 137 17.09 31.73 -6.68
C GLU A 137 16.51 30.45 -6.05
N ARG A 138 15.88 30.55 -4.86
CA ARG A 138 15.23 29.42 -4.21
C ARG A 138 14.05 28.89 -5.04
N ASP A 139 13.20 29.78 -5.55
CA ASP A 139 12.05 29.40 -6.38
C ASP A 139 12.52 28.71 -7.68
N GLN A 140 13.62 29.17 -8.28
CA GLN A 140 14.21 28.50 -9.45
C GLN A 140 14.78 27.12 -9.11
N ALA A 141 15.40 26.96 -7.93
CA ALA A 141 15.89 25.68 -7.47
C ALA A 141 14.75 24.69 -7.19
N GLU A 142 13.67 25.14 -6.55
CA GLU A 142 12.47 24.35 -6.27
C GLU A 142 11.73 23.95 -7.55
N GLU A 143 11.63 24.85 -8.53
CA GLU A 143 11.04 24.54 -9.83
C GLU A 143 11.84 23.46 -10.57
N LYS A 144 13.18 23.53 -10.54
CA LYS A 144 14.05 22.49 -11.11
C LYS A 144 13.90 21.16 -10.37
N ALA A 145 13.94 21.16 -9.04
CA ALA A 145 13.75 19.95 -8.25
C ALA A 145 12.39 19.30 -8.51
N LYS A 146 11.34 20.10 -8.67
CA LYS A 146 10.01 19.61 -9.04
C LYS A 146 10.00 19.01 -10.44
N ALA A 147 10.63 19.65 -11.42
CA ALA A 147 10.72 19.13 -12.78
C ALA A 147 11.52 17.81 -12.84
N GLU A 148 12.64 17.73 -12.12
CA GLU A 148 13.47 16.52 -12.01
C GLU A 148 12.68 15.38 -11.35
N LEU A 149 11.95 15.66 -10.26
CA LEU A 149 11.09 14.67 -9.60
C LEU A 149 9.97 14.18 -10.53
N GLN A 150 9.39 15.06 -11.33
CA GLN A 150 8.38 14.67 -12.32
C GLN A 150 8.95 13.80 -13.44
N GLU A 151 10.16 14.12 -13.93
CA GLU A 151 10.85 13.31 -14.94
C GLU A 151 11.24 11.95 -14.37
N GLU A 152 11.75 11.90 -13.14
CA GLU A 152 12.07 10.67 -12.44
C GLU A 152 10.81 9.81 -12.24
N ALA A 153 9.71 10.40 -11.77
CA ALA A 153 8.44 9.68 -11.61
C ALA A 153 7.92 9.13 -12.95
N ALA A 154 8.07 9.87 -14.05
CA ALA A 154 7.72 9.39 -15.39
C ALA A 154 8.60 8.21 -15.82
N LYS A 155 9.91 8.26 -15.57
CA LYS A 155 10.84 7.15 -15.85
C LYS A 155 10.50 5.91 -15.03
N HIS A 156 10.23 6.05 -13.73
CA HIS A 156 9.82 4.92 -12.89
C HIS A 156 8.52 4.28 -13.38
N MET A 157 7.59 5.08 -13.91
CA MET A 157 6.36 4.57 -14.52
C MET A 157 6.68 3.74 -15.78
N ASP A 158 7.51 4.26 -16.67
CA ASP A 158 7.90 3.55 -17.89
C ASP A 158 8.67 2.25 -17.57
N ASP A 159 9.63 2.32 -16.64
CA ASP A 159 10.41 1.18 -16.15
C ASP A 159 9.51 0.10 -15.52
N PHE A 160 8.48 0.51 -14.77
CA PHE A 160 7.51 -0.41 -14.19
C PHE A 160 6.77 -1.21 -15.28
N TYR A 161 6.27 -0.52 -16.31
CA TYR A 161 5.56 -1.19 -17.40
C TYR A 161 6.49 -2.04 -18.27
N GLU A 162 7.71 -1.60 -18.54
CA GLU A 162 8.70 -2.41 -19.25
C GLU A 162 9.01 -3.70 -18.46
N ASN A 163 9.32 -3.58 -17.18
CA ASN A 163 9.62 -4.72 -16.31
C ASN A 163 8.42 -5.66 -16.16
N TYR A 164 7.20 -5.12 -16.00
CA TYR A 164 5.98 -5.90 -15.94
C TYR A 164 5.74 -6.68 -17.23
N ASN A 165 5.88 -6.02 -18.39
CA ASN A 165 5.71 -6.67 -19.68
C ASN A 165 6.76 -7.76 -19.90
N ILE A 166 8.02 -7.51 -19.53
CA ILE A 166 9.09 -8.51 -19.59
C ILE A 166 8.73 -9.72 -18.73
N LYS A 167 8.35 -9.51 -17.46
CA LYS A 167 7.95 -10.61 -16.55
C LYS A 167 6.75 -11.38 -17.08
N LYS A 168 5.73 -10.67 -17.59
CA LYS A 168 4.56 -11.28 -18.21
C LYS A 168 4.96 -12.16 -19.41
N HIS A 169 5.79 -11.64 -20.30
CA HIS A 169 6.26 -12.39 -21.46
C HIS A 169 7.10 -13.60 -21.05
N GLN A 170 7.96 -13.45 -20.05
CA GLN A 170 8.73 -14.56 -19.48
C GLN A 170 7.83 -15.64 -18.88
N GLY A 171 6.82 -15.27 -18.08
CA GLY A 171 5.88 -16.23 -17.50
C GLY A 171 5.04 -16.96 -18.55
N ILE A 172 4.62 -16.27 -19.62
CA ILE A 172 3.92 -16.90 -20.76
C ILE A 172 4.86 -17.86 -21.50
N GLU A 173 6.09 -17.45 -21.76
CA GLU A 173 7.08 -18.28 -22.47
C GLU A 173 7.45 -19.53 -21.64
N GLU A 174 7.63 -19.38 -20.33
CA GLU A 174 7.88 -20.47 -19.39
C GLU A 174 6.69 -21.44 -19.36
N THR A 175 5.46 -20.95 -19.17
CA THR A 175 4.25 -21.78 -19.19
C THR A 175 4.10 -22.51 -20.52
N ARG A 176 4.41 -21.84 -21.64
CA ARG A 176 4.38 -22.44 -22.97
C ARG A 176 5.42 -23.55 -23.10
N LYS A 177 6.66 -23.28 -22.69
CA LYS A 177 7.74 -24.24 -22.72
C LYS A 177 7.43 -25.46 -21.85
N GLU A 178 6.92 -25.25 -20.63
CA GLU A 178 6.46 -26.32 -19.75
C GLU A 178 5.34 -27.14 -20.38
N ALA A 179 4.38 -26.49 -21.05
CA ALA A 179 3.31 -27.18 -21.76
C ALA A 179 3.87 -28.02 -22.93
N GLU A 180 4.82 -27.49 -23.71
CA GLU A 180 5.48 -28.22 -24.79
C GLU A 180 6.30 -29.40 -24.25
N GLU A 181 7.04 -29.22 -23.15
CA GLU A 181 7.78 -30.27 -22.46
C GLU A 181 6.85 -31.34 -21.88
N PHE A 182 5.73 -30.93 -21.29
CA PHE A 182 4.72 -31.84 -20.76
C PHE A 182 4.07 -32.66 -21.89
N LEU A 183 3.69 -32.02 -23.00
CA LEU A 183 3.19 -32.71 -24.19
C LEU A 183 4.24 -33.67 -24.77
N ALA A 184 5.51 -33.27 -24.82
CA ALA A 184 6.60 -34.14 -25.25
C ALA A 184 6.80 -35.32 -24.28
N SER A 185 6.65 -35.11 -22.97
CA SER A 185 6.72 -36.16 -21.96
C SER A 185 5.57 -37.16 -22.10
N ILE A 186 4.35 -36.68 -22.37
CA ILE A 186 3.18 -37.50 -22.65
C ILE A 186 3.39 -38.30 -23.94
N HIS A 187 3.84 -37.65 -25.01
CA HIS A 187 4.04 -38.31 -26.29
C HIS A 187 5.17 -39.34 -26.20
N GLY A 188 6.25 -39.01 -25.49
CA GLY A 188 7.34 -39.93 -25.14
C GLY A 188 6.82 -41.14 -24.38
N PHE A 189 6.08 -40.93 -23.29
CA PHE A 189 5.46 -41.99 -22.49
C PHE A 189 4.45 -42.85 -23.27
N ALA A 190 3.65 -42.24 -24.14
CA ALA A 190 2.73 -42.94 -25.02
C ALA A 190 3.47 -43.83 -26.04
N SER A 191 4.55 -43.31 -26.63
CA SER A 191 5.37 -44.00 -27.63
C SER A 191 6.32 -45.07 -27.09
N GLN A 192 6.56 -45.12 -25.78
CA GLN A 192 7.36 -46.18 -25.16
C GLN A 192 6.72 -47.56 -25.38
N ASP A 193 7.52 -48.51 -25.86
CA ASP A 193 7.18 -49.94 -26.07
C ASP A 193 7.08 -50.72 -24.74
N LEU A 194 6.49 -50.10 -23.71
CA LEU A 194 6.27 -50.70 -22.40
C LEU A 194 4.87 -51.29 -22.30
N SER A 195 4.72 -52.36 -21.52
CA SER A 195 3.41 -52.91 -21.19
C SER A 195 2.56 -51.87 -20.45
N VAL A 196 1.23 -51.91 -20.64
CA VAL A 196 0.26 -51.07 -19.91
C VAL A 196 0.50 -51.11 -18.38
N TRP A 197 0.92 -52.27 -17.86
CA TRP A 197 1.21 -52.44 -16.43
C TRP A 197 2.52 -51.77 -15.99
N ASP A 198 3.53 -51.70 -16.85
CA ASP A 198 4.79 -51.02 -16.56
C ASP A 198 4.61 -49.49 -16.61
N LYS A 199 3.79 -49.02 -17.57
CA LYS A 199 3.32 -47.62 -17.63
C LYS A 199 2.56 -47.22 -16.36
N ALA A 200 1.63 -48.06 -15.90
CA ALA A 200 0.90 -47.81 -14.67
C ALA A 200 1.81 -47.77 -13.43
N LEU A 201 2.82 -48.64 -13.37
CA LEU A 201 3.79 -48.66 -12.28
C LEU A 201 4.69 -47.41 -12.26
N GLN A 202 5.02 -46.84 -13.43
CA GLN A 202 5.79 -45.61 -13.53
C GLN A 202 4.99 -44.36 -13.13
N LEU A 203 3.68 -44.34 -13.35
CA LEU A 203 2.80 -43.25 -12.91
C LEU A 203 2.49 -43.28 -11.41
N ILE A 204 2.61 -44.45 -10.79
CA ILE A 204 2.40 -44.60 -9.35
C ILE A 204 3.70 -44.22 -8.64
N ASN A 205 3.66 -43.20 -7.80
CA ASN A 205 4.77 -42.88 -6.89
C ASN A 205 4.94 -44.05 -5.91
N LEU A 206 5.92 -44.91 -6.18
CA LEU A 206 6.17 -46.15 -5.42
C LEU A 206 6.48 -45.92 -3.94
N GLU A 207 6.88 -44.70 -3.57
CA GLU A 207 7.26 -44.32 -2.21
C GLU A 207 6.04 -44.00 -1.34
N ASP A 208 4.99 -43.37 -1.90
CA ASP A 208 3.78 -42.98 -1.15
C ASP A 208 2.55 -43.87 -1.41
N ALA A 209 2.66 -44.87 -2.29
CA ALA A 209 1.52 -45.67 -2.73
C ALA A 209 1.05 -46.76 -1.72
N ASP A 210 1.72 -46.92 -0.58
CA ASP A 210 1.44 -48.02 0.35
C ASP A 210 0.14 -47.80 1.14
N ILE A 211 -0.15 -46.55 1.54
CA ILE A 211 -1.37 -46.16 2.25
C ILE A 211 -1.99 -44.96 1.53
N VAL A 212 -3.10 -45.20 0.83
CA VAL A 212 -3.87 -44.13 0.18
C VAL A 212 -5.28 -44.18 0.75
N ASP A 213 -5.69 -43.08 1.39
CA ASP A 213 -7.03 -42.94 1.99
C ASP A 213 -7.34 -44.03 3.04
N GLY A 214 -6.36 -44.34 3.89
CA GLY A 214 -6.49 -45.33 4.97
C GLY A 214 -6.61 -46.79 4.52
N ARG A 215 -6.44 -47.08 3.21
CA ARG A 215 -6.47 -48.44 2.66
C ARG A 215 -5.08 -48.90 2.26
N ASP A 216 -4.64 -50.03 2.82
CA ASP A 216 -3.38 -50.68 2.45
C ASP A 216 -3.43 -51.20 1.01
N ARG A 217 -2.60 -50.63 0.14
CA ARG A 217 -2.42 -51.06 -1.26
C ARG A 217 -1.10 -51.77 -1.49
N SER A 218 -0.37 -52.14 -0.43
CA SER A 218 0.91 -52.88 -0.54
C SER A 218 0.77 -54.19 -1.34
N LYS A 219 -0.35 -54.91 -1.20
CA LYS A 219 -0.64 -56.12 -2.02
C LYS A 219 -0.86 -55.79 -3.50
N PHE A 220 -1.46 -54.64 -3.79
CA PHE A 220 -1.67 -54.18 -5.16
C PHE A 220 -0.32 -53.79 -5.80
N LYS A 221 0.56 -53.12 -5.06
CA LYS A 221 1.95 -52.86 -5.47
C LYS A 221 2.72 -54.15 -5.76
N GLU A 222 2.59 -55.17 -4.91
CA GLU A 222 3.20 -56.49 -5.13
C GLU A 222 2.68 -57.16 -6.41
N ILE A 223 1.36 -57.10 -6.66
CA ILE A 223 0.74 -57.62 -7.89
C ILE A 223 1.27 -56.87 -9.12
N LEU A 224 1.35 -55.54 -9.08
CA LEU A 224 1.89 -54.73 -10.19
C LEU A 224 3.36 -55.03 -10.46
N GLN A 225 4.19 -55.19 -9.43
CA GLN A 225 5.58 -55.61 -9.58
C GLN A 225 5.70 -57.00 -10.22
N ARG A 226 4.76 -57.90 -9.93
CA ARG A 226 4.71 -59.24 -10.56
C ARG A 226 4.23 -59.19 -12.01
N LEU A 227 3.38 -58.23 -12.38
CA LEU A 227 2.91 -58.04 -13.77
C LEU A 227 3.91 -57.26 -14.64
N LYS A 228 4.86 -56.55 -14.03
CA LYS A 228 5.93 -55.85 -14.73
C LYS A 228 6.68 -56.79 -15.69
N GLY A 229 6.81 -56.38 -16.95
CA GLY A 229 7.53 -57.13 -17.99
C GLY A 229 6.83 -58.40 -18.52
N ASN A 230 5.64 -58.74 -18.03
CA ASN A 230 4.89 -59.92 -18.50
C ASN A 230 4.00 -59.57 -19.69
N ASN A 231 4.49 -59.79 -20.92
CA ASN A 231 3.74 -59.53 -22.16
C ASN A 231 2.51 -60.45 -22.36
N SER A 232 2.43 -61.56 -21.62
CA SER A 232 1.27 -62.47 -21.62
C SER A 232 0.22 -62.11 -20.57
N ALA A 233 0.44 -61.05 -19.77
CA ALA A 233 -0.55 -60.63 -18.78
C ALA A 233 -1.79 -60.05 -19.48
N PRO A 234 -2.99 -60.24 -18.90
CA PRO A 234 -4.21 -59.70 -19.49
C PRO A 234 -4.11 -58.18 -19.63
N GLY A 235 -4.41 -57.67 -20.83
CA GLY A 235 -4.34 -56.24 -21.16
C GLY A 235 -2.94 -55.68 -21.40
N ALA A 236 -1.87 -56.50 -21.31
CA ALA A 236 -0.49 -56.05 -21.54
C ALA A 236 -0.19 -55.75 -23.01
N ALA A 237 -0.69 -56.58 -23.92
CA ALA A 237 -0.82 -56.25 -25.33
C ALA A 237 -2.17 -55.55 -25.48
N GLY A 238 -2.16 -54.22 -25.66
CA GLY A 238 -3.39 -53.47 -25.91
C GLY A 238 -4.19 -54.19 -26.98
N LYS A 239 -5.47 -54.49 -26.70
CA LYS A 239 -6.33 -55.09 -27.72
C LYS A 239 -6.43 -54.10 -28.88
N ALA A 240 -5.74 -54.40 -29.97
CA ALA A 240 -6.10 -53.91 -31.28
C ALA A 240 -7.40 -54.63 -31.65
N GLU A 241 -8.51 -53.95 -31.50
CA GLU A 241 -9.78 -54.25 -32.16
C GLU A 241 -10.15 -53.03 -33.02
#